data_AF-A0A269XE11-F1
#
_entry.id   AF-A0A269XE11-F1
#
_cell.length_a   1.000
_cell.length_b   1.000
_cell.length_c   1.000
_cell.angle_alpha   90.00
_cell.angle_beta   90.00
_cell.angle_gamma   90.00
#
_symmetry.space_group_name_H-M   'P 1'
#
loop_
_entity.id
_entity.type
_entity.pdbx_description
1 polymer ?
#
loop_
_entity_poly.entity_id
_entity_poly.type
_entity_poly.pdbx_seq_one_letter_code
_entity_poly.pdbx_strand_id
1 'polypeptide(L)' 'MKEVHIVAKKVEKVVKLQIPAGKANPAPPVGPALGQAGVNIMGFCK' A
#
# COMPACT_ATOMS: atom_id res chain seq x y z
N MET A 1 0.80 -32.22 -11.66
CA MET A 1 0.74 -30.92 -12.38
C MET A 1 -0.19 -30.02 -11.58
N LYS A 2 0.30 -28.96 -10.92
CA LYS A 2 -0.56 -28.00 -10.21
C LYS A 2 -0.72 -26.77 -11.10
N GLU A 3 -1.97 -26.51 -11.51
CA GLU A 3 -2.39 -25.36 -12.31
C GLU A 3 -1.95 -24.04 -11.67
N VAL A 4 -1.30 -23.20 -12.48
CA VAL A 4 -0.94 -21.83 -12.14
C VAL A 4 -2.15 -20.96 -12.43
N HIS A 5 -3.00 -20.73 -11.43
CA HIS A 5 -4.07 -19.74 -11.54
C HIS A 5 -3.47 -18.33 -11.49
N ILE A 6 -3.44 -17.66 -12.64
CA ILE A 6 -3.33 -16.20 -12.76
C ILE A 6 -4.64 -15.55 -12.26
N VAL A 7 -4.96 -15.71 -10.97
CA VAL A 7 -6.02 -14.89 -10.36
C VAL A 7 -5.43 -13.50 -10.19
N ALA A 8 -5.72 -12.59 -11.12
CA ALA A 8 -5.52 -11.17 -10.90
C ALA A 8 -6.31 -10.81 -9.63
N LYS A 9 -5.62 -10.66 -8.50
CA LYS A 9 -6.25 -10.35 -7.21
C LYS A 9 -7.08 -9.09 -7.41
N LYS A 10 -8.36 -9.17 -7.01
CA LYS A 10 -9.24 -7.99 -7.01
C LYS A 10 -8.57 -6.91 -6.17
N VAL A 11 -8.53 -5.69 -6.69
CA VAL A 11 -8.01 -4.54 -5.94
C VAL A 11 -8.89 -4.35 -4.72
N GLU A 12 -8.35 -4.62 -3.54
CA GLU A 12 -9.11 -4.50 -2.29
C GLU A 12 -9.35 -3.04 -1.92
N LYS A 13 -8.32 -2.19 -2.07
CA LYS A 13 -8.37 -0.76 -1.77
C LYS A 13 -7.42 0.02 -2.68
N VAL A 14 -7.85 1.21 -3.12
CA VAL A 14 -7.01 2.16 -3.87
C VAL A 14 -6.71 3.34 -2.97
N VAL A 15 -5.43 3.61 -2.74
CA VAL A 15 -4.98 4.72 -1.89
C VAL A 15 -4.24 5.73 -2.77
N LYS A 16 -4.74 6.97 -2.83
CA LYS A 16 -4.08 8.08 -3.54
C LYS A 16 -3.29 8.90 -2.54
N LEU A 17 -1.97 8.92 -2.72
CA LEU A 17 -1.03 9.62 -1.86
C LEU A 17 -0.17 10.54 -2.72
N GLN A 18 -0.03 11.79 -2.30
CA GLN A 18 0.89 12.73 -2.92
C GLN A 18 2.07 12.92 -1.96
N ILE A 19 3.21 12.34 -2.30
CA ILE A 19 4.42 12.36 -1.46
C ILE A 19 5.63 12.58 -2.38
N PRO A 20 6.60 13.42 -1.98
CA PRO A 20 7.88 13.49 -2.69
C PRO A 20 8.60 12.13 -2.71
N ALA A 21 9.27 11.82 -3.83
CA ALA A 21 10.01 10.58 -3.99
C ALA A 21 11.06 10.39 -2.88
N GLY A 22 11.19 9.16 -2.35
CA GLY A 22 12.15 8.84 -1.29
C GLY A 22 11.85 9.44 0.09
N LYS A 23 10.72 10.14 0.26
CA LYS A 23 10.28 10.72 1.54
C LYS A 23 8.96 10.13 1.99
N ALA A 24 8.85 8.80 2.00
CA ALA A 24 7.72 8.13 2.61
C ALA A 24 7.81 8.28 4.14
N ASN A 25 6.94 9.11 4.73
CA ASN A 25 6.92 9.42 6.16
C ASN A 25 5.58 8.95 6.76
N PRO A 26 5.54 8.30 7.95
CA PRO A 26 4.30 7.97 8.65
C PRO A 26 3.38 9.15 9.01
N ALA A 27 3.82 10.40 8.80
CA ALA A 27 3.00 11.59 9.00
C ALA A 27 1.66 11.56 8.22
N PRO A 28 0.64 12.35 8.63
CA PRO A 28 -0.56 12.58 7.82
C PRO A 28 -0.12 13.15 6.46
N PRO A 29 -0.57 12.66 5.28
CA PRO A 29 -1.70 11.78 4.96
C PRO A 29 -1.39 10.28 4.83
N VAL A 30 -0.12 9.88 4.97
CA VAL A 30 0.38 8.53 4.64
C VAL A 30 0.00 7.51 5.71
N GLY A 31 0.28 7.83 6.97
CA GLY A 31 -0.01 6.97 8.12
C GLY A 31 -1.50 6.60 8.20
N PRO A 32 -2.42 7.57 8.21
CA PRO A 32 -3.85 7.30 8.23
C PRO A 32 -4.35 6.52 7.00
N ALA A 33 -3.93 6.91 5.79
CA ALA A 33 -4.44 6.28 4.57
C ALA A 33 -3.95 4.84 4.38
N LEU A 34 -2.67 4.57 4.69
CA LEU A 34 -2.13 3.21 4.66
C LEU A 34 -2.65 2.36 5.81
N GLY A 35 -2.78 2.94 7.01
CA GLY A 35 -3.39 2.26 8.16
C GLY A 35 -4.84 1.85 7.92
N GLN A 36 -5.67 2.76 7.37
CA GLN A 36 -7.04 2.46 6.96
C GLN A 36 -7.10 1.43 5.81
N ALA A 37 -6.06 1.39 4.96
CA ALA A 37 -5.94 0.38 3.93
C ALA A 37 -5.46 -0.99 4.45
N GLY A 38 -4.97 -1.07 5.69
CA GLY A 38 -4.36 -2.28 6.24
C GLY A 38 -2.94 -2.54 5.71
N VAL A 39 -2.30 -1.52 5.14
CA VAL A 39 -0.94 -1.59 4.61
C VAL A 39 0.05 -1.23 5.71
N ASN A 40 1.14 -2.00 5.81
CA ASN A 40 2.16 -1.76 6.83
C ASN A 40 2.97 -0.50 6.52
N ILE A 41 2.85 0.51 7.39
CA ILE A 41 3.52 1.81 7.24
C ILE A 41 5.05 1.70 7.28
N MET A 42 5.62 0.84 8.13
CA MET A 42 7.08 0.71 8.25
C MET A 42 7.70 0.07 7.01
N GLY A 43 6.94 -0.79 6.30
CA GLY A 43 7.35 -1.35 5.03
C GLY A 43 7.24 -0.36 3.87
N PHE A 44 6.40 0.66 4.00
CA PHE A 44 6.22 1.71 3.01
C PHE A 44 7.21 2.88 3.19
N CYS A 45 7.59 3.18 4.43
CA CYS A 45 8.44 4.32 4.80
C CYS A 45 9.95 4.06 4.79
N LYS A 46 10.40 2.90 4.33
CA LYS A 46 11.82 2.50 4.32
C LYS A 46 12.48 2.73 2.96
#